data_AF-A0A3P9NK71-F1
#
_entry.id   AF-A0A3P9NK71-F1
#
_cell.length_a   1.000
_cell.length_b   1.000
_cell.length_c   1.000
_cell.angle_alpha   90.00
_cell.angle_beta   90.00
_cell.angle_gamma   90.00
#
_symmetry.space_group_name_H-M   'P 1'
#
loop_
_entity.id
_entity.type
_entity.pdbx_description
1 polymer ?
#
loop_
_entity_poly.entity_id
_entity_poly.type
_entity_poly.pdbx_seq_one_letter_code
_entity_poly.pdbx_strand_id
1 'polypeptide(L)'
;MDPLDGFGSPRREEAAADSRSGWTRFFSWLECVCVVTFDLELGQAIEVLYPQDVKLTEKEKTSICYLSFPDSYSGCLGDTQFTFRLRQSVGRQSFRDDVYNRDAPATLETAHFFGYVYFRQVKDVSVKRGYFQKSLVLVSRLPYTHLFHSVLQIIAPEFFEKLEPFLEAVCNEIDQWPNPSPGQTLNLPIVGIVLQVRIPSKTDKPGGSPSPLPAPTLLPTIHELDLFKCFQSVLIHLQMLWELMLLGEPLVVMAPSPTVCSETILALVSSISPLKFCCDFRPYFTIHDSEFREYTTRTQAPPNVVLGVTNPFFIKTFQNWPHIVRLGEIKMAGRLRSHCIGFIHNKMCQLQHNKD
;
A
#
# COMPACT_ATOMS: atom_id res chain seq x y z
N MET A 1 37.19 38.03 43.10
CA MET A 1 35.99 37.19 43.32
C MET A 1 34.79 38.08 43.06
N ASP A 2 33.77 37.45 42.50
CA ASP A 2 32.47 37.97 42.02
C ASP A 2 32.35 38.56 40.60
N PRO A 3 31.24 38.24 39.90
CA PRO A 3 31.26 37.93 38.48
C PRO A 3 30.14 38.59 37.65
N LEU A 4 30.23 38.40 36.31
CA LEU A 4 29.15 38.35 35.31
C LEU A 4 28.46 39.63 34.82
N ASP A 5 28.91 40.03 33.62
CA ASP A 5 28.14 40.58 32.51
C ASP A 5 26.87 39.77 32.16
N GLY A 6 25.88 40.46 31.58
CA GLY A 6 25.01 39.86 30.56
C GLY A 6 23.52 40.20 30.62
N PHE A 7 23.11 41.31 29.99
CA PHE A 7 21.74 41.46 29.46
C PHE A 7 21.82 41.53 27.93
N GLY A 8 21.76 40.37 27.28
CA GLY A 8 21.59 40.21 25.85
C GLY A 8 20.13 39.97 25.48
N SER A 9 19.63 40.75 24.54
CA SER A 9 18.26 40.79 24.02
C SER A 9 17.82 39.47 23.35
N PRO A 10 16.58 38.98 23.53
CA PRO A 10 16.05 37.85 22.79
C PRO A 10 15.44 38.34 21.47
N ARG A 11 16.23 38.41 20.40
CA ARG A 11 15.74 38.73 19.03
C ARG A 11 16.36 37.86 17.94
N ARG A 12 16.69 36.60 18.23
CA ARG A 12 17.32 35.72 17.22
C ARG A 12 16.82 34.28 17.14
N GLU A 13 15.76 33.91 17.86
CA GLU A 13 15.21 32.54 17.78
C GLU A 13 13.92 32.42 16.95
N GLU A 14 13.24 33.52 16.59
CA GLU A 14 12.02 33.45 15.74
C GLU A 14 12.30 33.35 14.24
N ALA A 15 13.53 33.58 13.79
CA ALA A 15 13.89 33.53 12.36
C ALA A 15 14.34 32.13 11.87
N ALA A 16 14.39 31.12 12.74
CA ALA A 16 14.82 29.76 12.40
C ALA A 16 13.65 28.77 12.18
N ALA A 17 12.40 29.22 12.32
CA ALA A 17 11.20 28.39 12.18
C ALA A 17 10.59 28.41 10.76
N ASP A 18 11.06 29.28 9.87
CA ASP A 18 10.46 29.56 8.56
C ASP A 18 11.11 28.84 7.37
N SER A 19 12.02 27.89 7.61
CA SER A 19 12.60 27.01 6.58
C SER A 19 11.93 25.64 6.50
N ARG A 20 10.72 25.50 7.07
CA ARG A 20 9.89 24.28 6.92
C ARG A 20 9.26 24.24 5.53
N SER A 21 10.07 23.71 4.59
CA SER A 21 9.74 22.98 3.36
C SER A 21 8.64 23.54 2.44
N GLY A 22 9.05 23.95 1.23
CA GLY A 22 8.16 24.40 0.15
C GLY A 22 7.08 23.38 -0.27
N TRP A 23 7.21 22.12 0.15
CA TRP A 23 6.37 20.96 -0.22
C TRP A 23 5.05 20.83 0.56
N THR A 24 4.46 21.94 0.97
CA THR A 24 3.33 21.93 1.93
C THR A 24 2.11 21.15 1.40
N ARG A 25 1.82 21.27 0.11
CA ARG A 25 0.67 20.65 -0.56
C ARG A 25 0.99 19.22 -0.99
N PHE A 26 2.23 18.95 -1.39
CA PHE A 26 2.72 17.60 -1.63
C PHE A 26 2.47 16.71 -0.41
N PHE A 27 2.82 17.19 0.80
CA PHE A 27 2.59 16.47 2.05
C PHE A 27 1.11 16.28 2.43
N SER A 28 0.18 16.94 1.75
CA SER A 28 -1.25 16.64 1.89
C SER A 28 -1.66 15.36 1.13
N TRP A 29 -0.84 14.90 0.18
CA TRP A 29 -1.12 13.75 -0.66
C TRP A 29 -0.15 12.60 -0.44
N LEU A 30 1.15 12.88 -0.33
CA LEU A 30 2.23 11.91 -0.26
C LEU A 30 3.20 12.27 0.87
N GLU A 31 3.73 11.26 1.54
CA GLU A 31 4.88 11.44 2.45
C GLU A 31 6.17 11.59 1.67
N CYS A 32 6.33 10.77 0.64
CA CYS A 32 7.48 10.79 -0.25
C CYS A 32 7.23 9.95 -1.50
N VAL A 33 8.09 10.16 -2.49
CA VAL A 33 8.30 9.27 -3.62
C VAL A 33 9.68 8.64 -3.48
N CYS A 34 9.75 7.31 -3.59
CA CYS A 34 10.98 6.56 -3.51
C CYS A 34 11.25 5.82 -4.82
N VAL A 35 12.50 5.84 -5.25
CA VAL A 35 13.00 4.97 -6.32
C VAL A 35 13.87 3.92 -5.66
N VAL A 36 13.49 2.65 -5.80
CA VAL A 36 14.22 1.52 -5.20
C VAL A 36 14.82 0.67 -6.31
N THR A 37 16.13 0.43 -6.25
CA THR A 37 16.86 -0.44 -7.17
C THR A 37 17.42 -1.66 -6.46
N PHE A 38 17.90 -2.61 -7.25
CA PHE A 38 18.67 -3.74 -6.76
C PHE A 38 20.16 -3.48 -7.00
N ASP A 39 20.88 -3.17 -5.94
CA ASP A 39 22.33 -3.12 -5.90
C ASP A 39 22.92 -4.52 -5.67
N LEU A 40 24.05 -4.83 -6.30
CA LEU A 40 24.65 -6.16 -6.22
C LEU A 40 25.30 -6.46 -4.87
N GLU A 41 25.73 -5.44 -4.14
CA GLU A 41 26.41 -5.57 -2.85
C GLU A 41 25.43 -5.38 -1.69
N LEU A 42 24.53 -4.40 -1.80
CA LEU A 42 23.60 -4.02 -0.75
C LEU A 42 22.23 -4.70 -0.85
N GLY A 43 21.88 -5.25 -2.03
CA GLY A 43 20.54 -5.74 -2.31
C GLY A 43 19.58 -4.58 -2.64
N GLN A 44 18.35 -4.63 -2.16
CA GLN A 44 17.37 -3.57 -2.40
C GLN A 44 17.76 -2.28 -1.67
N ALA A 45 17.91 -1.18 -2.41
CA ALA A 45 18.30 0.11 -1.87
C ALA A 45 17.49 1.25 -2.46
N ILE A 46 17.24 2.30 -1.67
CA ILE A 46 16.67 3.56 -2.17
C ILE A 46 17.78 4.30 -2.91
N GLU A 47 17.57 4.50 -4.20
CA GLU A 47 18.43 5.32 -5.07
C GLU A 47 18.04 6.79 -4.96
N VAL A 48 16.73 7.08 -4.98
CA VAL A 48 16.19 8.45 -4.94
C VAL A 48 15.08 8.52 -3.90
N LEU A 49 15.11 9.59 -3.10
CA LEU A 49 14.06 9.93 -2.14
C LEU A 49 13.63 11.38 -2.39
N TYR A 50 12.33 11.59 -2.59
CA TYR A 50 11.76 12.90 -2.84
C TYR A 50 10.56 13.19 -1.92
N PRO A 51 10.40 14.41 -1.41
CA PRO A 51 11.39 15.49 -1.36
C PRO A 51 12.69 15.10 -0.62
N GLN A 52 13.81 15.73 -0.96
CA GLN A 52 15.13 15.38 -0.42
C GLN A 52 15.26 15.61 1.09
N ASP A 53 14.44 16.49 1.65
CA ASP A 53 14.39 16.83 3.07
C ASP A 53 13.48 15.90 3.90
N VAL A 54 12.82 14.92 3.26
CA VAL A 54 11.99 13.94 3.96
C VAL A 54 12.83 13.09 4.91
N LYS A 55 12.40 13.03 6.17
CA LYS A 55 13.07 12.26 7.22
C LYS A 55 12.40 10.92 7.49
N LEU A 56 12.63 9.92 6.65
CA LEU A 56 12.26 8.53 6.95
C LEU A 56 13.21 7.93 7.99
N THR A 57 12.68 7.12 8.91
CA THR A 57 13.53 6.34 9.82
C THR A 57 14.26 5.22 9.06
N GLU A 58 15.37 4.73 9.58
CA GLU A 58 16.09 3.61 8.95
C GLU A 58 15.22 2.34 8.85
N LYS A 59 14.32 2.13 9.83
CA LYS A 59 13.33 1.03 9.79
C LYS A 59 12.33 1.21 8.63
N GLU A 60 11.85 2.44 8.42
CA GLU A 60 10.93 2.76 7.31
C GLU A 60 11.62 2.60 5.96
N LYS A 61 12.83 3.13 5.80
CA LYS A 61 13.64 2.96 4.58
C LYS A 61 13.85 1.49 4.25
N THR A 62 14.28 0.71 5.24
CA THR A 62 14.50 -0.73 5.10
C THR A 62 13.22 -1.46 4.69
N SER A 63 12.09 -1.13 5.33
CA SER A 63 10.79 -1.72 5.01
C SER A 63 10.35 -1.39 3.58
N ILE A 64 10.51 -0.13 3.16
CA ILE A 64 10.22 0.31 1.78
C ILE A 64 11.10 -0.45 0.79
N CYS A 65 12.41 -0.56 1.02
CA CYS A 65 13.33 -1.27 0.13
C CYS A 65 12.86 -2.71 -0.13
N TYR A 66 12.63 -3.48 0.94
CA TYR A 66 12.31 -4.89 0.81
C TYR A 66 10.88 -5.16 0.33
N LEU A 67 9.90 -4.35 0.74
CA LEU A 67 8.51 -4.53 0.33
C LEU A 67 8.25 -4.02 -1.09
N SER A 68 9.16 -3.23 -1.68
CA SER A 68 9.00 -2.71 -3.05
C SER A 68 9.35 -3.72 -4.14
N PHE A 69 9.82 -4.91 -3.79
CA PHE A 69 10.19 -5.98 -4.73
C PHE A 69 9.32 -7.22 -4.50
N PRO A 70 8.84 -7.90 -5.56
CA PRO A 70 8.22 -9.21 -5.41
C PRO A 70 9.18 -10.21 -4.75
N ASP A 71 8.68 -10.95 -3.76
CA ASP A 71 9.46 -11.94 -2.99
C ASP A 71 9.65 -13.29 -3.70
N SER A 72 9.02 -13.45 -4.86
CA SER A 72 8.94 -14.70 -5.62
C SER A 72 9.29 -14.47 -7.09
N TYR A 73 10.15 -15.32 -7.63
CA TYR A 73 10.65 -15.21 -9.02
C TYR A 73 9.64 -15.66 -10.10
N SER A 74 8.49 -16.21 -9.71
CA SER A 74 7.53 -16.77 -10.65
C SER A 74 6.69 -15.67 -11.31
N GLY A 75 7.01 -15.33 -12.57
CA GLY A 75 6.08 -14.66 -13.47
C GLY A 75 6.06 -13.12 -13.44
N CYS A 76 7.03 -12.46 -12.80
CA CYS A 76 7.08 -10.99 -12.72
C CYS A 76 7.85 -10.33 -13.89
N LEU A 77 7.93 -10.96 -15.07
CA LEU A 77 8.55 -10.31 -16.24
C LEU A 77 7.63 -9.21 -16.77
N GLY A 78 8.18 -8.02 -16.99
CA GLY A 78 7.45 -6.82 -17.37
C GLY A 78 7.18 -5.92 -16.17
N ASP A 79 6.00 -5.31 -16.17
CA ASP A 79 5.60 -4.33 -15.17
C ASP A 79 4.55 -4.90 -14.21
N THR A 80 4.68 -4.64 -12.92
CA THR A 80 3.80 -5.14 -11.87
C THR A 80 3.46 -4.02 -10.90
N GLN A 81 2.17 -3.81 -10.64
CA GLN A 81 1.71 -2.88 -9.63
C GLN A 81 1.12 -3.60 -8.42
N PHE A 82 1.42 -3.12 -7.23
CA PHE A 82 0.88 -3.67 -6.00
C PHE A 82 0.99 -2.68 -4.85
N THR A 83 0.28 -2.95 -3.78
CA THR A 83 0.29 -2.11 -2.57
C THR A 83 0.81 -2.91 -1.39
N PHE A 84 1.64 -2.28 -0.56
CA PHE A 84 1.97 -2.78 0.77
C PHE A 84 1.58 -1.76 1.85
N ARG A 85 1.47 -2.22 3.10
CA ARG A 85 1.15 -1.40 4.27
C ARG A 85 2.26 -1.57 5.29
N LEU A 86 2.78 -0.46 5.82
CA LEU A 86 3.87 -0.46 6.80
C LEU A 86 3.49 0.41 8.00
N ARG A 87 3.89 -0.02 9.21
CA ARG A 87 3.59 0.71 10.45
C ARG A 87 4.48 1.94 10.60
N GLN A 88 3.87 3.08 10.92
CA GLN A 88 4.62 4.32 11.18
C GLN A 88 5.47 4.18 12.45
N SER A 89 6.64 4.81 12.46
CA SER A 89 7.50 4.83 13.65
C SER A 89 6.89 5.70 14.77
N VAL A 90 7.00 5.23 16.02
CA VAL A 90 6.47 5.93 17.21
C VAL A 90 7.09 7.34 17.34
N GLY A 91 6.26 8.37 17.55
CA GLY A 91 6.71 9.75 17.78
C GLY A 91 6.52 10.73 16.61
N ARG A 92 6.07 10.28 15.44
CA ARG A 92 5.57 11.18 14.39
C ARG A 92 4.19 11.72 14.79
N GLN A 93 4.14 12.93 15.36
CA GLN A 93 2.89 13.66 15.55
C GLN A 93 2.37 14.12 14.18
N SER A 94 1.22 13.59 13.76
CA SER A 94 0.47 14.16 12.64
C SER A 94 -0.23 15.43 13.13
N PHE A 95 0.39 16.59 12.92
CA PHE A 95 -0.19 17.89 13.26
C PHE A 95 -1.46 18.25 12.45
N ARG A 96 -1.93 17.37 11.56
CA ARG A 96 -3.01 17.66 10.58
C ARG A 96 -4.29 16.84 10.78
N ASP A 97 -4.39 16.04 11.86
CA ASP A 97 -5.40 14.97 11.98
C ASP A 97 -6.84 15.43 12.32
N ASP A 98 -7.06 16.59 12.96
CA ASP A 98 -8.40 16.86 13.54
C ASP A 98 -9.47 17.27 12.53
N VAL A 99 -9.13 18.03 11.47
CA VAL A 99 -10.14 18.60 10.56
C VAL A 99 -10.54 17.63 9.44
N TYR A 100 -9.57 16.95 8.83
CA TYR A 100 -9.82 16.02 7.72
C TYR A 100 -10.57 14.76 8.19
N ASN A 101 -10.23 14.24 9.38
CA ASN A 101 -10.73 12.97 9.90
C ASN A 101 -12.22 13.04 10.35
N ARG A 102 -12.74 14.24 10.59
CA ARG A 102 -14.15 14.42 10.96
C ARG A 102 -15.09 13.98 9.83
N ASP A 103 -14.76 14.31 8.59
CA ASP A 103 -15.65 14.16 7.43
C ASP A 103 -15.16 13.09 6.42
N ALA A 104 -13.94 12.55 6.60
CA ALA A 104 -13.36 11.45 5.80
C ALA A 104 -13.90 10.06 6.19
N PRO A 105 -14.01 9.07 5.28
CA PRO A 105 -14.53 7.74 5.60
C PRO A 105 -13.83 7.06 6.78
N ALA A 106 -14.55 6.22 7.52
CA ALA A 106 -14.02 5.51 8.69
C ALA A 106 -12.85 4.55 8.38
N THR A 107 -12.60 4.28 7.10
CA THR A 107 -11.50 3.46 6.58
C THR A 107 -10.15 4.16 6.60
N LEU A 108 -10.10 5.47 6.88
CA LEU A 108 -8.84 6.19 7.01
C LEU A 108 -8.11 5.80 8.31
N GLU A 109 -6.87 5.33 8.18
CA GLU A 109 -6.03 4.94 9.30
C GLU A 109 -4.81 5.86 9.42
N THR A 110 -4.55 6.39 10.61
CA THR A 110 -3.44 7.32 10.86
C THR A 110 -2.14 6.63 11.29
N ALA A 111 -2.17 5.32 11.58
CA ALA A 111 -1.04 4.58 12.16
C ALA A 111 -0.12 3.89 11.15
N HIS A 112 -0.51 3.83 9.87
CA HIS A 112 0.23 3.12 8.82
C HIS A 112 0.49 4.04 7.63
N PHE A 113 1.51 3.71 6.83
CA PHE A 113 1.65 4.20 5.47
C PHE A 113 1.29 3.10 4.49
N PHE A 114 0.75 3.52 3.35
CA PHE A 114 0.57 2.70 2.17
C PHE A 114 1.69 3.01 1.19
N GLY A 115 2.40 1.97 0.74
CA GLY A 115 3.33 2.05 -0.36
C GLY A 115 2.67 1.51 -1.62
N TYR A 116 2.45 2.39 -2.61
CA TYR A 116 1.96 2.02 -3.93
C TYR A 116 3.17 1.83 -4.84
N VAL A 117 3.31 0.64 -5.42
CA VAL A 117 4.53 0.24 -6.14
C VAL A 117 4.22 0.06 -7.61
N TYR A 118 5.11 0.59 -8.46
CA TYR A 118 5.29 0.16 -9.85
C TYR A 118 6.66 -0.47 -9.97
N PHE A 119 6.70 -1.79 -10.11
CA PHE A 119 7.93 -2.56 -10.29
C PHE A 119 8.11 -2.94 -11.76
N ARG A 120 9.28 -2.65 -12.31
CA ARG A 120 9.69 -3.07 -13.66
C ARG A 120 10.79 -4.10 -13.56
N GLN A 121 10.59 -5.25 -14.21
CA GLN A 121 11.62 -6.24 -14.44
C GLN A 121 11.68 -6.63 -15.91
N VAL A 122 12.74 -6.19 -16.60
CA VAL A 122 12.98 -6.51 -18.01
C VAL A 122 14.33 -7.18 -18.16
N LYS A 123 14.45 -8.03 -19.18
CA LYS A 123 15.71 -8.70 -19.49
C LYS A 123 16.67 -7.67 -20.05
N ASP A 124 17.83 -7.55 -19.43
CA ASP A 124 18.85 -6.60 -19.82
C ASP A 124 20.21 -7.28 -19.79
N VAL A 125 20.76 -7.49 -20.98
CA VAL A 125 22.05 -8.17 -21.17
C VAL A 125 23.24 -7.30 -20.78
N SER A 126 23.05 -5.98 -20.65
CA SER A 126 24.10 -5.06 -20.23
C SER A 126 24.35 -5.11 -18.71
N VAL A 127 23.38 -5.59 -17.95
CA VAL A 127 23.45 -5.73 -16.49
C VAL A 127 23.98 -7.12 -16.13
N LYS A 128 24.93 -7.20 -15.19
CA LYS A 128 25.58 -8.46 -14.77
C LYS A 128 24.59 -9.58 -14.39
N ARG A 129 23.41 -9.22 -13.86
CA ARG A 129 22.36 -10.16 -13.42
C ARG A 129 21.43 -10.60 -14.56
N GLY A 130 21.55 -10.02 -15.74
CA GLY A 130 20.72 -10.32 -16.92
C GLY A 130 19.31 -9.70 -16.87
N TYR A 131 19.00 -8.93 -15.83
CA TYR A 131 17.70 -8.27 -15.66
C TYR A 131 17.90 -6.88 -15.05
N PHE A 132 17.23 -5.89 -15.64
CA PHE A 132 16.96 -4.61 -15.02
C PHE A 132 15.79 -4.78 -14.04
N GLN A 133 15.96 -4.30 -12.81
CA GLN A 133 14.91 -4.31 -11.79
C GLN A 133 14.88 -3.00 -11.04
N LYS A 134 13.74 -2.30 -11.08
CA LYS A 134 13.57 -0.99 -10.43
C LYS A 134 12.11 -0.79 -10.04
N SER A 135 11.89 -0.20 -8.88
CA SER A 135 10.57 0.16 -8.37
C SER A 135 10.45 1.66 -8.20
N LEU A 136 9.34 2.22 -8.67
CA LEU A 136 8.88 3.55 -8.30
C LEU A 136 7.76 3.41 -7.27
N VAL A 137 7.87 4.12 -6.14
CA VAL A 137 7.02 3.91 -4.97
C VAL A 137 6.44 5.24 -4.52
N LEU A 138 5.12 5.35 -4.46
CA LEU A 138 4.43 6.46 -3.81
C LEU A 138 4.07 6.04 -2.38
N VAL A 139 4.52 6.80 -1.38
CA VAL A 139 4.21 6.54 0.03
C VAL A 139 3.18 7.56 0.49
N SER A 140 2.04 7.12 1.01
CA SER A 140 0.96 7.99 1.47
C SER A 140 0.27 7.47 2.74
N ARG A 141 -0.34 8.38 3.49
CA ARG A 141 -1.34 8.05 4.52
C ARG A 141 -2.73 7.78 3.94
N LEU A 142 -2.99 8.24 2.72
CA LEU A 142 -4.30 8.15 2.09
C LEU A 142 -4.44 6.79 1.39
N PRO A 143 -5.49 5.99 1.70
CA PRO A 143 -5.76 4.70 1.06
C PRO A 143 -6.43 4.87 -0.31
N TYR A 144 -5.91 5.76 -1.16
CA TYR A 144 -6.44 6.06 -2.50
C TYR A 144 -5.79 5.18 -3.56
N THR A 145 -5.99 3.87 -3.41
CA THR A 145 -5.36 2.83 -4.22
C THR A 145 -5.51 3.07 -5.71
N HIS A 146 -6.71 3.37 -6.19
CA HIS A 146 -6.94 3.56 -7.62
C HIS A 146 -6.28 4.84 -8.15
N LEU A 147 -6.30 5.94 -7.39
CA LEU A 147 -5.63 7.18 -7.78
C LEU A 147 -4.11 6.97 -7.89
N PHE A 148 -3.46 6.46 -6.84
CA PHE A 148 -2.00 6.37 -6.83
C PHE A 148 -1.46 5.33 -7.82
N HIS A 149 -2.18 4.22 -8.05
CA HIS A 149 -1.84 3.30 -9.14
C HIS A 149 -2.03 3.93 -10.52
N SER A 150 -3.09 4.72 -10.73
CA SER A 150 -3.29 5.46 -11.98
C SER A 150 -2.17 6.49 -12.22
N VAL A 151 -1.77 7.22 -11.19
CA VAL A 151 -0.62 8.15 -11.24
C VAL A 151 0.64 7.38 -11.60
N LEU A 152 0.93 6.26 -10.94
CA LEU A 152 2.08 5.41 -11.23
C LEU A 152 2.10 4.88 -12.67
N GLN A 153 0.95 4.51 -13.23
CA GLN A 153 0.86 4.07 -14.64
C GLN A 153 1.27 5.18 -15.62
N ILE A 154 1.03 6.45 -15.25
CA ILE A 154 1.41 7.61 -16.07
C ILE A 154 2.90 7.93 -15.88
N ILE A 155 3.37 8.01 -14.63
CA ILE A 155 4.70 8.55 -14.34
C ILE A 155 5.83 7.51 -14.47
N ALA A 156 5.58 6.23 -14.17
CA ALA A 156 6.65 5.24 -14.11
C ALA A 156 7.30 4.95 -15.47
N PRO A 157 6.54 4.74 -16.58
CA PRO A 157 7.14 4.50 -17.89
C PRO A 157 8.06 5.63 -18.34
N GLU A 158 7.62 6.87 -18.18
CA GLU A 158 8.37 8.09 -18.50
C GLU A 158 9.59 8.27 -17.60
N PHE A 159 9.45 7.99 -16.30
CA PHE A 159 10.56 8.06 -15.34
C PHE A 159 11.69 7.10 -15.69
N PHE A 160 11.39 5.87 -16.13
CA PHE A 160 12.43 4.90 -16.48
C PHE A 160 13.27 5.33 -17.70
N GLU A 161 12.82 6.30 -18.48
CA GLU A 161 13.56 6.90 -19.59
C GLU A 161 14.20 8.24 -19.22
N LYS A 162 13.46 9.11 -18.52
CA LYS A 162 13.84 10.51 -18.23
C LYS A 162 14.49 10.74 -16.87
N LEU A 163 14.43 9.75 -15.98
CA LEU A 163 15.09 9.71 -14.67
C LEU A 163 14.69 10.87 -13.72
N GLU A 164 15.62 11.26 -12.83
CA GLU A 164 15.38 12.18 -11.71
C GLU A 164 14.80 13.55 -12.09
N PRO A 165 15.26 14.26 -13.14
CA PRO A 165 14.71 15.58 -13.47
C PRO A 165 13.22 15.53 -13.80
N PHE A 166 12.76 14.44 -14.42
CA PHE A 166 11.34 14.22 -14.67
C PHE A 166 10.57 13.95 -13.38
N LEU A 167 11.14 13.17 -12.46
CA LEU A 167 10.51 12.91 -11.17
C LEU A 167 10.37 14.18 -10.33
N GLU A 168 11.38 15.04 -10.35
CA GLU A 168 11.34 16.35 -9.71
C GLU A 168 10.23 17.23 -10.28
N ALA A 169 10.09 17.30 -11.60
CA ALA A 169 9.00 18.03 -12.26
C ALA A 169 7.62 17.49 -11.86
N VAL A 170 7.46 16.16 -11.84
CA VAL A 170 6.24 15.49 -11.38
C VAL A 170 5.89 15.86 -9.95
N CYS A 171 6.87 15.85 -9.03
CA CYS A 171 6.60 16.18 -7.65
C CYS A 171 6.24 17.66 -7.48
N ASN A 172 6.86 18.57 -8.25
CA ASN A 172 6.45 19.98 -8.32
C ASN A 172 5.00 20.14 -8.79
N GLU A 173 4.55 19.36 -9.78
CA GLU A 173 3.14 19.36 -10.21
C GLU A 173 2.19 18.87 -9.10
N ILE A 174 2.56 17.80 -8.38
CA ILE A 174 1.79 17.28 -7.24
C ILE A 174 1.70 18.33 -6.11
N ASP A 175 2.76 19.10 -5.88
CA ASP A 175 2.74 20.20 -4.90
C ASP A 175 1.83 21.37 -5.33
N GLN A 176 1.35 21.41 -6.58
CA GLN A 176 0.31 22.37 -6.97
C GLN A 176 -1.11 21.85 -6.74
N TRP A 177 -1.28 20.56 -6.41
CA TRP A 177 -2.59 19.98 -6.22
C TRP A 177 -3.37 20.66 -5.07
N PRO A 178 -4.69 20.85 -5.23
CA PRO A 178 -5.53 21.28 -4.11
C PRO A 178 -5.50 20.23 -2.99
N ASN A 179 -5.71 20.67 -1.74
CA ASN A 179 -5.75 19.73 -0.60
C ASN A 179 -6.91 18.72 -0.78
N PRO A 180 -6.69 17.43 -0.49
CA PRO A 180 -7.72 16.40 -0.60
C PRO A 180 -8.77 16.64 0.48
N SER A 181 -9.86 17.35 0.17
CA SER A 181 -10.91 17.67 1.14
C SER A 181 -12.14 16.79 0.90
N PRO A 182 -12.67 16.07 1.91
CA PRO A 182 -13.77 15.11 1.72
C PRO A 182 -14.99 15.73 1.03
N GLY A 183 -15.58 15.02 0.08
CA GLY A 183 -16.77 15.41 -0.68
C GLY A 183 -16.51 16.39 -1.83
N GLN A 184 -15.29 16.89 -1.99
CA GLN A 184 -14.93 17.79 -3.09
C GLN A 184 -14.53 17.02 -4.34
N THR A 185 -14.86 17.58 -5.51
CA THR A 185 -14.31 17.16 -6.79
C THR A 185 -13.11 18.04 -7.11
N LEU A 186 -11.94 17.43 -7.31
CA LEU A 186 -10.67 18.09 -7.56
C LEU A 186 -10.17 17.74 -8.96
N ASN A 187 -9.46 18.69 -9.57
CA ASN A 187 -8.73 18.48 -10.80
C ASN A 187 -7.24 18.41 -10.44
N LEU A 188 -6.59 17.30 -10.78
CA LEU A 188 -5.21 16.99 -10.45
C LEU A 188 -4.39 16.94 -11.74
N PRO A 189 -3.70 18.03 -12.13
CA PRO A 189 -2.80 18.04 -13.27
C PRO A 189 -1.60 17.12 -13.02
N ILE A 190 -1.27 16.28 -14.00
CA ILE A 190 -0.12 15.37 -13.92
C ILE A 190 0.35 15.04 -15.34
N VAL A 191 1.60 15.36 -15.69
CA VAL A 191 2.25 14.98 -16.97
C VAL A 191 1.36 15.27 -18.19
N GLY A 192 0.92 16.52 -18.33
CA GLY A 192 0.14 16.97 -19.49
C GLY A 192 -1.32 16.48 -19.54
N ILE A 193 -1.79 15.74 -18.55
CA ILE A 193 -3.20 15.37 -18.39
C ILE A 193 -3.78 15.93 -17.08
N VAL A 194 -5.10 15.90 -16.95
CA VAL A 194 -5.80 16.33 -15.73
C VAL A 194 -6.71 15.20 -15.28
N LEU A 195 -6.42 14.64 -14.11
CA LEU A 195 -7.27 13.64 -13.45
C LEU A 195 -8.35 14.37 -12.65
N GLN A 196 -9.62 14.19 -13.03
CA GLN A 196 -10.72 14.66 -12.21
C GLN A 196 -11.12 13.57 -11.22
N VAL A 197 -11.05 13.88 -9.92
CA VAL A 197 -11.30 12.95 -8.82
C VAL A 197 -12.32 13.50 -7.85
N ARG A 198 -13.15 12.64 -7.26
CA ARG A 198 -13.98 12.99 -6.10
C ARG A 198 -13.35 12.41 -4.84
N ILE A 199 -13.08 13.27 -3.86
CA ILE A 199 -12.58 12.84 -2.56
C ILE A 199 -13.74 12.23 -1.76
N PRO A 200 -13.63 10.98 -1.30
CA PRO A 200 -14.69 10.30 -0.56
C PRO A 200 -15.07 11.05 0.72
N SER A 201 -16.35 11.03 1.06
CA SER A 201 -16.91 11.56 2.30
C SER A 201 -17.78 10.54 3.02
N LYS A 202 -17.90 10.65 4.34
CA LYS A 202 -18.85 9.85 5.16
C LYS A 202 -20.31 9.97 4.69
N THR A 203 -20.67 11.06 4.02
CA THR A 203 -22.04 11.31 3.54
C THR A 203 -22.29 10.79 2.12
N ASP A 204 -21.27 10.25 1.44
CA ASP A 204 -21.47 9.71 0.10
C ASP A 204 -22.37 8.46 0.17
N LYS A 205 -23.33 8.38 -0.76
CA LYS A 205 -24.19 7.20 -0.89
C LYS A 205 -23.43 6.11 -1.65
N PRO A 206 -23.48 4.83 -1.23
CA PRO A 206 -22.94 3.72 -2.02
C PRO A 206 -23.53 3.74 -3.44
N GLY A 207 -22.67 3.80 -4.46
CA GLY A 207 -23.09 3.84 -5.87
C GLY A 207 -23.56 5.22 -6.38
N GLY A 208 -23.36 6.30 -5.63
CA GLY A 208 -23.58 7.66 -6.12
C GLY A 208 -22.53 8.01 -7.18
N SER A 209 -22.86 7.92 -8.47
CA SER A 209 -21.98 8.39 -9.52
C SER A 209 -21.78 9.91 -9.38
N PRO A 210 -20.53 10.42 -9.43
CA PRO A 210 -20.33 11.85 -9.54
C PRO A 210 -21.02 12.31 -10.83
N SER A 211 -21.81 13.40 -10.75
CA SER A 211 -22.35 14.04 -11.94
C SER A 211 -21.18 14.39 -12.86
N PRO A 212 -21.05 13.76 -14.05
CA PRO A 212 -19.87 13.96 -14.88
C PRO A 212 -19.90 15.40 -15.39
N LEU A 213 -18.98 16.22 -14.89
CA LEU A 213 -18.58 17.42 -15.61
C LEU A 213 -17.77 16.97 -16.84
N PRO A 214 -17.81 17.70 -17.97
CA PRO A 214 -17.00 17.36 -19.13
C PRO A 214 -15.52 17.60 -18.80
N ALA A 215 -14.86 16.57 -18.26
CA ALA A 215 -13.43 16.53 -17.98
C ALA A 215 -12.77 15.42 -18.83
N PRO A 216 -11.52 15.62 -19.26
CA PRO A 216 -10.86 14.72 -20.22
C PRO A 216 -10.57 13.32 -19.67
N THR A 217 -10.33 13.17 -18.35
CA THR A 217 -10.09 11.87 -17.70
C THR A 217 -10.77 11.83 -16.32
N LEU A 218 -11.92 11.17 -16.24
CA LEU A 218 -12.66 10.98 -14.99
C LEU A 218 -12.20 9.70 -14.29
N LEU A 219 -11.77 9.81 -13.03
CA LEU A 219 -11.63 8.67 -12.14
C LEU A 219 -12.89 8.59 -11.27
N PRO A 220 -13.84 7.69 -11.59
CA PRO A 220 -15.15 7.67 -10.92
C PRO A 220 -15.03 7.40 -9.42
N THR A 221 -14.02 6.63 -9.02
CA THR A 221 -13.67 6.33 -7.63
C THR A 221 -12.16 6.34 -7.47
N ILE A 222 -11.64 6.83 -6.34
CA ILE A 222 -10.18 6.89 -6.09
C ILE A 222 -9.67 5.80 -5.15
N HIS A 223 -10.57 5.13 -4.45
CA HIS A 223 -10.26 4.15 -3.40
C HIS A 223 -10.90 2.79 -3.67
N GLU A 224 -12.01 2.76 -4.43
CA GLU A 224 -12.70 1.50 -4.73
C GLU A 224 -11.91 0.68 -5.76
N LEU A 225 -11.88 -0.62 -5.51
CA LEU A 225 -11.32 -1.61 -6.40
C LEU A 225 -12.45 -2.25 -7.22
N ASP A 226 -12.09 -2.87 -8.34
CA ASP A 226 -13.00 -3.75 -9.06
C ASP A 226 -13.20 -5.04 -8.23
N LEU A 227 -14.19 -5.01 -7.34
CA LEU A 227 -14.51 -6.13 -6.45
C LEU A 227 -14.87 -7.39 -7.23
N PHE A 228 -15.50 -7.26 -8.38
CA PHE A 228 -15.84 -8.41 -9.23
C PHE A 228 -14.57 -9.07 -9.74
N LYS A 229 -13.64 -8.29 -10.32
CA LYS A 229 -12.32 -8.79 -10.75
C LYS A 229 -11.56 -9.46 -9.59
N CYS A 230 -11.56 -8.85 -8.41
CA CYS A 230 -10.84 -9.38 -7.24
C CYS A 230 -11.44 -10.71 -6.75
N PHE A 231 -12.77 -10.81 -6.68
CA PHE A 231 -13.47 -11.98 -6.13
C PHE A 231 -13.88 -13.03 -7.17
N GLN A 232 -13.66 -12.78 -8.45
CA GLN A 232 -14.11 -13.68 -9.54
C GLN A 232 -13.67 -15.14 -9.33
N SER A 233 -12.47 -15.34 -8.79
CA SER A 233 -11.91 -16.68 -8.52
C SER A 233 -12.44 -17.36 -7.26
N VAL A 234 -13.06 -16.60 -6.35
CA VAL A 234 -13.57 -17.07 -5.04
C VAL A 234 -15.05 -16.72 -4.84
N LEU A 235 -15.77 -16.43 -5.94
CA LEU A 235 -17.13 -15.90 -5.89
C LEU A 235 -18.09 -16.78 -5.08
N ILE A 236 -17.95 -18.12 -5.21
CA ILE A 236 -18.76 -19.09 -4.47
C ILE A 236 -18.51 -19.08 -2.95
N HIS A 237 -17.38 -18.50 -2.52
CA HIS A 237 -16.97 -18.38 -1.12
C HIS A 237 -17.13 -16.97 -0.58
N LEU A 238 -17.66 -16.03 -1.38
CA LEU A 238 -17.73 -14.61 -1.03
C LEU A 238 -18.48 -14.37 0.29
N GLN A 239 -19.59 -15.08 0.51
CA GLN A 239 -20.37 -14.98 1.76
C GLN A 239 -19.52 -15.33 2.98
N MET A 240 -18.83 -16.47 2.95
CA MET A 240 -17.97 -16.91 4.03
C MET A 240 -16.80 -15.94 4.23
N LEU A 241 -16.16 -15.47 3.15
CA LEU A 241 -15.08 -14.49 3.26
C LEU A 241 -15.56 -13.20 3.92
N TRP A 242 -16.73 -12.71 3.54
CA TRP A 242 -17.36 -11.55 4.16
C TRP A 242 -17.65 -11.76 5.65
N GLU A 243 -18.14 -12.95 6.04
CA GLU A 243 -18.34 -13.31 7.45
C GLU A 243 -17.02 -13.33 8.25
N LEU A 244 -15.95 -13.90 7.69
CA LEU A 244 -14.62 -13.87 8.31
C LEU A 244 -14.12 -12.43 8.51
N MET A 245 -14.37 -11.55 7.54
CA MET A 245 -14.01 -10.13 7.65
C MET A 245 -14.80 -9.41 8.74
N LEU A 246 -16.10 -9.71 8.91
CA LEU A 246 -16.92 -9.16 9.98
C LEU A 246 -16.49 -9.63 11.37
N LEU A 247 -16.12 -10.91 11.48
CA LEU A 247 -15.71 -11.53 12.75
C LEU A 247 -14.25 -11.25 13.11
N GLY A 248 -13.45 -10.72 12.16
CA GLY A 248 -12.03 -10.48 12.37
C GLY A 248 -11.21 -11.77 12.46
N GLU A 249 -11.65 -12.83 11.80
CA GLU A 249 -11.00 -14.14 11.85
C GLU A 249 -9.64 -14.13 11.11
N PRO A 250 -8.62 -14.83 11.63
CA PRO A 250 -7.31 -14.92 10.97
C PRO A 250 -7.40 -15.56 9.59
N LEU A 251 -6.94 -14.86 8.55
CA LEU A 251 -7.08 -15.29 7.15
C LEU A 251 -5.77 -15.09 6.38
N VAL A 252 -5.33 -16.12 5.66
CA VAL A 252 -4.22 -16.03 4.71
C VAL A 252 -4.73 -16.21 3.28
N VAL A 253 -4.44 -15.24 2.41
CA VAL A 253 -4.70 -15.32 0.97
C VAL A 253 -3.39 -15.56 0.24
N MET A 254 -3.27 -16.70 -0.41
CA MET A 254 -2.13 -17.05 -1.28
C MET A 254 -2.49 -16.73 -2.72
N ALA A 255 -1.78 -15.79 -3.33
CA ALA A 255 -2.08 -15.28 -4.67
C ALA A 255 -0.95 -15.58 -5.66
N PRO A 256 -1.23 -15.59 -6.99
CA PRO A 256 -0.21 -15.90 -8.00
C PRO A 256 0.72 -14.72 -8.30
N SER A 257 0.35 -13.49 -7.92
CA SER A 257 1.17 -12.29 -8.12
C SER A 257 0.91 -11.25 -7.02
N PRO A 258 1.84 -10.32 -6.76
CA PRO A 258 1.66 -9.25 -5.78
C PRO A 258 0.45 -8.35 -6.09
N THR A 259 0.15 -8.15 -7.38
CA THR A 259 -1.04 -7.40 -7.83
C THR A 259 -2.32 -8.04 -7.33
N VAL A 260 -2.55 -9.31 -7.70
CA VAL A 260 -3.76 -10.06 -7.30
C VAL A 260 -3.83 -10.17 -5.78
N CYS A 261 -2.67 -10.35 -5.13
CA CYS A 261 -2.54 -10.43 -3.68
C CYS A 261 -3.08 -9.17 -3.00
N SER A 262 -2.46 -8.03 -3.28
CA SER A 262 -2.78 -6.76 -2.63
C SER A 262 -4.17 -6.25 -2.98
N GLU A 263 -4.60 -6.39 -4.24
CA GLU A 263 -5.97 -6.06 -4.65
C GLU A 263 -7.00 -6.89 -3.89
N THR A 264 -6.80 -8.21 -3.76
CA THR A 264 -7.78 -9.07 -3.07
C THR A 264 -7.90 -8.74 -1.59
N ILE A 265 -6.79 -8.51 -0.89
CA ILE A 265 -6.81 -8.15 0.53
C ILE A 265 -7.52 -6.81 0.75
N LEU A 266 -7.22 -5.81 -0.07
CA LEU A 266 -7.88 -4.50 0.01
C LEU A 266 -9.37 -4.60 -0.35
N ALA A 267 -9.74 -5.46 -1.30
CA ALA A 267 -11.13 -5.76 -1.64
C ALA A 267 -11.86 -6.44 -0.46
N LEU A 268 -11.23 -7.41 0.21
CA LEU A 268 -11.79 -8.05 1.41
C LEU A 268 -12.03 -7.04 2.52
N VAL A 269 -11.05 -6.18 2.82
CA VAL A 269 -11.15 -5.14 3.85
C VAL A 269 -12.27 -4.15 3.53
N SER A 270 -12.42 -3.77 2.25
CA SER A 270 -13.49 -2.85 1.82
C SER A 270 -14.87 -3.50 1.70
N SER A 271 -14.96 -4.84 1.64
CA SER A 271 -16.23 -5.56 1.47
C SER A 271 -17.22 -5.39 2.62
N ILE A 272 -16.73 -5.00 3.80
CA ILE A 272 -17.58 -4.73 4.98
C ILE A 272 -17.95 -3.25 5.13
N SER A 273 -17.56 -2.40 4.17
CA SER A 273 -17.98 -0.99 4.12
C SER A 273 -19.50 -0.88 4.25
N PRO A 274 -20.04 0.07 5.06
CA PRO A 274 -19.36 1.21 5.67
C PRO A 274 -18.71 0.92 7.04
N LEU A 275 -18.65 -0.33 7.48
CA LEU A 275 -17.99 -0.69 8.74
C LEU A 275 -16.48 -0.52 8.62
N LYS A 276 -15.86 -0.03 9.70
CA LYS A 276 -14.41 0.01 9.82
C LYS A 276 -13.89 -1.39 10.11
N PHE A 277 -12.97 -1.88 9.28
CA PHE A 277 -12.19 -3.06 9.63
C PHE A 277 -11.24 -2.71 10.78
N CYS A 278 -11.39 -3.38 11.92
CA CYS A 278 -10.65 -3.06 13.15
C CYS A 278 -9.46 -3.99 13.41
N CYS A 279 -9.35 -5.06 12.63
CA CYS A 279 -8.23 -6.00 12.72
C CYS A 279 -7.07 -5.55 11.85
N ASP A 280 -5.91 -6.18 12.03
CA ASP A 280 -4.74 -5.85 11.22
C ASP A 280 -4.82 -6.52 9.84
N PHE A 281 -4.12 -5.97 8.85
CA PHE A 281 -4.02 -6.58 7.53
C PHE A 281 -2.74 -6.18 6.80
N ARG A 282 -2.25 -7.09 5.96
CA ARG A 282 -1.10 -6.88 5.09
C ARG A 282 -1.51 -7.17 3.65
N PRO A 283 -1.71 -6.13 2.81
CA PRO A 283 -2.04 -6.34 1.40
C PRO A 283 -1.00 -7.18 0.67
N TYR A 284 0.27 -6.97 1.00
CA TYR A 284 1.37 -7.77 0.53
C TYR A 284 2.36 -8.02 1.67
N PHE A 285 2.46 -9.27 2.11
CA PHE A 285 3.29 -9.72 3.22
C PHE A 285 4.41 -10.62 2.72
N THR A 286 5.63 -10.33 3.16
CA THR A 286 6.84 -11.06 2.75
C THR A 286 7.65 -11.47 3.99
N ILE A 287 8.66 -12.31 3.79
CA ILE A 287 9.60 -12.68 4.85
C ILE A 287 10.40 -11.49 5.41
N HIS A 288 10.42 -10.37 4.68
CA HIS A 288 11.15 -9.17 5.02
C HIS A 288 10.28 -8.13 5.74
N ASP A 289 8.99 -8.41 5.95
CA ASP A 289 8.13 -7.55 6.76
C ASP A 289 8.70 -7.46 8.19
N SER A 290 8.74 -6.26 8.75
CA SER A 290 9.30 -6.02 10.08
C SER A 290 8.57 -6.77 11.20
N GLU A 291 7.31 -7.15 10.97
CA GLU A 291 6.45 -7.90 11.90
C GLU A 291 6.38 -9.39 11.52
N PHE A 292 7.25 -9.87 10.62
CA PHE A 292 7.26 -11.27 10.20
C PHE A 292 7.36 -12.26 11.37
N ARG A 293 8.23 -11.99 12.34
CA ARG A 293 8.39 -12.84 13.53
C ARG A 293 7.15 -12.85 14.42
N GLU A 294 6.41 -11.75 14.48
CA GLU A 294 5.20 -11.66 15.29
C GLU A 294 4.12 -12.58 14.73
N TYR A 295 3.89 -12.55 13.42
CA TYR A 295 2.86 -13.38 12.79
C TYR A 295 3.23 -14.85 12.59
N THR A 296 4.52 -15.21 12.62
CA THR A 296 4.98 -16.59 12.33
C THR A 296 5.37 -17.40 13.57
N THR A 297 5.38 -16.78 14.74
CA THR A 297 5.64 -17.47 16.02
C THR A 297 4.55 -18.51 16.32
N ARG A 298 4.94 -19.79 16.47
CA ARG A 298 4.01 -20.92 16.67
C ARG A 298 3.48 -21.10 18.10
N THR A 299 3.95 -20.30 19.06
CA THR A 299 3.62 -20.46 20.47
C THR A 299 2.31 -19.79 20.88
N GLN A 300 1.70 -19.02 19.98
CA GLN A 300 0.46 -18.28 20.23
C GLN A 300 -0.61 -18.66 19.21
N ALA A 301 -1.88 -18.46 19.59
CA ALA A 301 -2.97 -18.51 18.64
C ALA A 301 -2.72 -17.47 17.52
N PRO A 302 -3.12 -17.75 16.27
CA PRO A 302 -2.99 -16.77 15.19
C PRO A 302 -3.67 -15.45 15.59
N PRO A 303 -2.99 -14.30 15.43
CA PRO A 303 -3.61 -13.01 15.71
C PRO A 303 -4.72 -12.72 14.71
N ASN A 304 -5.66 -11.85 15.08
CA ASN A 304 -6.72 -11.38 14.19
C ASN A 304 -6.11 -10.49 13.09
N VAL A 305 -5.64 -11.13 12.01
CA VAL A 305 -4.95 -10.48 10.90
C VAL A 305 -5.29 -11.15 9.57
N VAL A 306 -5.37 -10.33 8.52
CA VAL A 306 -5.56 -10.79 7.14
C VAL A 306 -4.27 -10.59 6.35
N LEU A 307 -3.65 -11.68 5.88
CA LEU A 307 -2.34 -11.65 5.22
C LEU A 307 -2.44 -12.06 3.76
N GLY A 308 -1.97 -11.19 2.86
CA GLY A 308 -1.75 -11.53 1.46
C GLY A 308 -0.31 -11.99 1.23
N VAL A 309 -0.11 -13.19 0.67
CA VAL A 309 1.22 -13.73 0.35
C VAL A 309 1.29 -14.29 -1.07
N THR A 310 2.48 -14.26 -1.66
CA THR A 310 2.76 -14.90 -2.96
C THR A 310 3.69 -16.10 -2.85
N ASN A 311 4.59 -16.09 -1.87
CA ASN A 311 5.63 -17.11 -1.77
C ASN A 311 5.09 -18.45 -1.22
N PRO A 312 5.29 -19.57 -1.92
CA PRO A 312 4.91 -20.90 -1.43
C PRO A 312 5.52 -21.31 -0.09
N PHE A 313 6.61 -20.66 0.33
CA PHE A 313 7.17 -20.78 1.68
C PHE A 313 6.07 -20.68 2.76
N PHE A 314 5.13 -19.75 2.59
CA PHE A 314 4.05 -19.51 3.54
C PHE A 314 3.05 -20.65 3.69
N ILE A 315 3.01 -21.61 2.76
CA ILE A 315 2.17 -22.81 2.87
C ILE A 315 2.52 -23.60 4.14
N LYS A 316 3.82 -23.81 4.39
CA LYS A 316 4.28 -24.53 5.57
C LYS A 316 4.26 -23.66 6.82
N THR A 317 4.52 -22.36 6.65
CA THR A 317 4.56 -21.40 7.76
C THR A 317 3.19 -21.27 8.43
N PHE A 318 2.14 -21.16 7.62
CA PHE A 318 0.76 -20.95 8.11
C PHE A 318 -0.13 -22.19 8.04
N GLN A 319 0.43 -23.39 7.87
CA GLN A 319 -0.34 -24.64 7.72
C GLN A 319 -1.34 -24.94 8.85
N ASN A 320 -1.13 -24.36 10.05
CA ASN A 320 -1.97 -24.53 11.23
C ASN A 320 -3.00 -23.41 11.41
N TRP A 321 -3.03 -22.41 10.52
CA TRP A 321 -4.00 -21.31 10.60
C TRP A 321 -5.39 -21.80 10.18
N PRO A 322 -6.46 -21.22 10.74
CA PRO A 322 -7.83 -21.72 10.56
C PRO A 322 -8.35 -21.50 9.12
N HIS A 323 -7.94 -20.40 8.47
CA HIS A 323 -8.44 -20.02 7.15
C HIS A 323 -7.30 -19.70 6.19
N ILE A 324 -7.22 -20.48 5.12
CA ILE A 324 -6.27 -20.29 4.02
C ILE A 324 -7.03 -20.36 2.70
N VAL A 325 -6.91 -19.31 1.91
CA VAL A 325 -7.48 -19.19 0.56
C VAL A 325 -6.35 -19.20 -0.45
N ARG A 326 -6.50 -19.97 -1.53
CA ARG A 326 -5.55 -20.00 -2.64
C ARG A 326 -6.23 -19.51 -3.90
N LEU A 327 -5.67 -18.47 -4.50
CA LEU A 327 -6.16 -17.85 -5.73
C LEU A 327 -5.36 -18.38 -6.93
N GLY A 328 -6.07 -18.85 -7.95
CA GLY A 328 -5.46 -19.30 -9.21
C GLY A 328 -4.51 -20.50 -9.09
N GLU A 329 -3.81 -20.81 -10.19
CA GLU A 329 -2.78 -21.85 -10.21
C GLU A 329 -1.44 -21.28 -9.72
N ILE A 330 -0.98 -21.73 -8.55
CA ILE A 330 0.41 -21.50 -8.13
C ILE A 330 1.28 -22.43 -8.97
N LYS A 331 2.04 -21.88 -9.93
CA LYS A 331 3.03 -22.65 -10.71
C LYS A 331 4.17 -23.10 -9.79
N MET A 332 3.97 -24.22 -9.10
CA MET A 332 5.04 -24.97 -8.48
C MET A 332 5.90 -25.59 -9.58
N ALA A 333 7.20 -25.29 -9.60
CA ALA A 333 8.12 -25.98 -10.49
C ALA A 333 8.11 -27.49 -10.16
N GLY A 334 7.49 -28.30 -11.02
CA GLY A 334 7.80 -29.73 -11.15
C GLY A 334 6.80 -30.77 -10.65
N ARG A 335 5.56 -30.46 -10.20
CA ARG A 335 4.54 -31.50 -9.94
C ARG A 335 3.12 -31.07 -10.32
N LEU A 336 2.31 -32.06 -10.70
CA LEU A 336 1.03 -32.01 -11.45
C LEU A 336 0.11 -30.81 -11.18
N ARG A 337 -0.50 -30.33 -12.29
CA ARG A 337 -1.63 -29.40 -12.34
C ARG A 337 -2.74 -29.89 -11.43
N SER A 338 -3.13 -29.06 -10.46
CA SER A 338 -4.32 -29.24 -9.66
C SER A 338 -5.04 -27.89 -9.59
N HIS A 339 -6.22 -27.80 -10.21
CA HIS A 339 -7.15 -26.71 -9.93
C HIS A 339 -7.63 -26.90 -8.49
N CYS A 340 -7.02 -26.18 -7.55
CA CYS A 340 -7.44 -26.22 -6.16
C CYS A 340 -7.85 -24.82 -5.72
N ILE A 341 -9.13 -24.47 -5.94
CA ILE A 341 -9.84 -23.66 -4.96
C ILE A 341 -10.00 -24.58 -3.75
N GLY A 342 -9.12 -24.42 -2.77
CA GLY A 342 -9.11 -25.27 -1.59
C GLY A 342 -9.14 -24.42 -0.34
N PHE A 343 -10.31 -24.35 0.30
CA PHE A 343 -10.37 -24.02 1.72
C PHE A 343 -9.76 -25.19 2.48
N ILE A 344 -8.59 -25.01 3.07
CA ILE A 344 -8.14 -25.92 4.13
C ILE A 344 -8.89 -25.50 5.38
N HIS A 345 -10.11 -25.99 5.53
CA HIS A 345 -10.89 -25.80 6.73
C HIS A 345 -10.45 -26.86 7.75
N ASN A 346 -9.62 -26.48 8.71
CA ASN A 346 -9.38 -27.29 9.90
C ASN A 346 -10.19 -26.69 11.06
N LYS A 347 -11.30 -27.36 11.41
CA LYS A 347 -12.02 -27.30 12.70
C LYS A 347 -13.26 -26.39 12.92
N MET A 348 -14.16 -26.16 11.96
CA MET A 348 -15.53 -25.68 12.30
C MET A 348 -16.72 -26.51 11.78
N CYS A 349 -16.51 -27.76 11.35
CA CYS A 349 -17.59 -28.72 11.05
C CYS A 349 -17.55 -30.02 11.88
N GLN A 350 -17.18 -29.96 13.16
CA GLN A 350 -17.34 -31.12 14.08
C GLN A 350 -18.26 -30.88 15.28
N LEU A 351 -18.99 -29.77 15.34
CA LEU A 351 -19.90 -29.48 16.46
C LEU A 351 -21.40 -29.69 16.17
N GLN A 352 -21.76 -30.37 15.08
CA GLN A 352 -23.18 -30.59 14.74
C GLN A 352 -23.61 -32.04 14.49
N HIS A 353 -22.81 -33.05 14.86
CA HIS A 353 -23.26 -34.47 14.85
C HIS A 353 -22.86 -35.18 16.15
N ASN A 354 -23.32 -34.65 17.28
CA ASN A 354 -23.46 -35.43 18.51
C ASN A 354 -24.73 -34.95 19.24
N LYS A 355 -25.87 -35.29 18.64
CA LYS A 355 -27.17 -35.41 19.30
C LYS A 355 -27.94 -36.51 18.57
N ASP A 356 -27.74 -37.74 19.05
CA ASP A 356 -28.76 -38.59 19.67
C ASP A 356 -28.29 -40.05 19.69
#